data_AF-A0A087YGT0-F1
#
_entry.id   AF-A0A087YGT0-F1
#
_cell.length_a   1.000
_cell.length_b   1.000
_cell.length_c   1.000
_cell.angle_alpha   90.00
_cell.angle_beta   90.00
_cell.angle_gamma   90.00
#
_symmetry.space_group_name_H-M   'P 1'
#
loop_
_entity.id
_entity.type
_entity.pdbx_description
1 polymer ?
#
loop_
_entity_poly.entity_id
_entity_poly.type
_entity_poly.pdbx_seq_one_letter_code
_entity_poly.pdbx_strand_id
1 'polypeptide(L)'
;MGSTPYPASEWKEKGRGGLQELGCMPWKVSKQKAAGGGGEAVSGAAERRSKDPRDGTSPTTPAIYHEKQRRELCALHALNNVFQDGTAFSRDTLQEIYQRLSPSTMVTPHKKSMLGNGNYDVNVIMAALQTRGFEAVWWDKRRDVGSIELSNVEGFILNVPSNLRWGPLRLPLKRQHWIGVREVGGVYYNLDSKLRNPQPIGSPDEHKLRKFLRQQLRGKNCELLLVVSEEVEVHQTWRSDG
;
A
#
# COMPACT_ATOMS: atom_id res chain seq x y z
N MET A 1 -35.92 -41.29 42.43
CA MET A 1 -35.51 -40.56 41.22
C MET A 1 -35.86 -39.10 41.43
N GLY A 2 -34.84 -38.24 41.56
CA GLY A 2 -34.81 -36.76 41.44
C GLY A 2 -35.87 -35.90 42.17
N SER A 3 -35.63 -34.67 42.59
CA SER A 3 -34.43 -33.86 42.80
C SER A 3 -34.91 -32.69 43.69
N THR A 4 -34.08 -32.27 44.63
CA THR A 4 -34.29 -31.09 45.48
C THR A 4 -34.24 -29.78 44.67
N PRO A 5 -34.93 -28.70 45.09
CA PRO A 5 -34.82 -27.38 44.48
C PRO A 5 -33.68 -26.57 45.11
N TYR A 6 -32.92 -25.84 44.29
CA TYR A 6 -32.03 -24.75 44.72
C TYR A 6 -32.48 -23.43 44.07
N PRO A 7 -32.24 -22.27 44.73
CA PRO A 7 -32.89 -21.01 44.42
C PRO A 7 -32.04 -20.06 43.55
N ALA A 8 -32.67 -18.93 43.20
CA ALA A 8 -32.14 -17.80 42.44
C ALA A 8 -31.06 -16.97 43.18
N SER A 9 -30.44 -16.05 42.42
CA SER A 9 -29.30 -15.11 42.70
C SER A 9 -27.95 -15.70 42.26
N GLU A 10 -27.03 -15.02 41.57
CA GLU A 10 -26.63 -13.62 41.46
C GLU A 10 -26.17 -13.31 40.03
N TRP A 11 -26.56 -12.16 39.48
CA TRP A 11 -25.85 -11.56 38.35
C TRP A 11 -24.66 -10.77 38.89
N LYS A 12 -23.45 -11.23 38.60
CA LYS A 12 -22.21 -10.56 38.99
C LYS A 12 -21.47 -10.07 37.76
N GLU A 13 -21.56 -8.76 37.57
CA GLU A 13 -20.75 -7.93 36.70
C GLU A 13 -19.26 -8.10 37.04
N LYS A 14 -18.47 -8.63 36.11
CA LYS A 14 -16.99 -8.58 36.04
C LYS A 14 -16.65 -8.85 34.57
N GLY A 15 -15.83 -8.11 33.87
CA GLY A 15 -14.93 -7.02 34.19
C GLY A 15 -14.13 -6.78 32.90
N ARG A 16 -13.73 -5.53 32.67
CA ARG A 16 -12.87 -5.12 31.57
C ARG A 16 -11.61 -6.00 31.52
N GLY A 17 -11.45 -6.75 30.44
CA GLY A 17 -10.19 -7.42 30.08
C GLY A 17 -9.54 -6.63 28.95
N GLY A 18 -8.59 -5.78 29.30
CA GLY A 18 -7.79 -5.03 28.33
C GLY A 18 -6.93 -5.98 27.52
N LEU A 19 -7.02 -5.86 26.20
CA LEU A 19 -6.04 -6.42 25.27
C LEU A 19 -4.87 -5.41 25.16
N GLN A 20 -4.15 -5.23 26.26
CA GLN A 20 -2.80 -4.65 26.28
C GLN A 20 -1.90 -5.76 26.79
N GLU A 21 -1.18 -6.42 25.88
CA GLU A 21 0.11 -7.08 26.07
C GLU A 21 0.35 -8.07 24.92
N LEU A 22 0.57 -7.53 23.72
CA LEU A 22 1.55 -8.10 22.82
C LEU A 22 2.47 -6.95 22.47
N GLY A 23 3.59 -6.88 23.20
CA GLY A 23 4.56 -5.80 23.13
C GLY A 23 5.09 -5.63 21.71
N CYS A 24 4.64 -4.56 21.05
CA CYS A 24 5.31 -4.02 19.89
C CYS A 24 6.61 -3.37 20.36
N MET A 25 7.74 -4.01 20.06
CA MET A 25 9.04 -3.38 20.31
C MET A 25 9.17 -2.13 19.43
N PRO A 26 9.49 -0.95 20.00
CA PRO A 26 9.69 0.26 19.21
C PRO A 26 11.04 0.18 18.51
N TRP A 27 11.03 0.10 17.17
CA TRP A 27 12.24 0.15 16.36
C TRP A 27 12.41 1.58 15.83
N LYS A 28 13.38 2.33 16.38
CA LYS A 28 13.81 3.61 15.80
C LYS A 28 15.11 3.39 15.02
N VAL A 29 15.07 3.67 13.71
CA VAL A 29 16.28 3.72 12.88
C VAL A 29 16.80 5.16 12.86
N SER A 30 18.00 5.35 13.39
CA SER A 30 18.72 6.62 13.37
C SER A 30 19.19 6.94 11.94
N LYS A 31 18.74 8.09 11.42
CA LYS A 31 19.13 8.64 10.11
C LYS A 31 20.42 9.43 10.26
N GLN A 32 21.51 9.02 9.61
CA GLN A 32 22.78 9.76 9.61
C GLN A 32 22.83 10.72 8.41
N LYS A 33 23.00 12.02 8.71
CA LYS A 33 23.15 13.16 7.80
C LYS A 33 24.42 13.04 6.94
N ALA A 34 24.29 13.28 5.63
CA ALA A 34 25.41 13.69 4.78
C ALA A 34 25.43 15.23 4.69
N ALA A 35 26.55 15.83 5.05
CA ALA A 35 26.82 17.26 4.96
C ALA A 35 27.45 17.60 3.59
N GLY A 36 27.08 18.75 3.04
CA GLY A 36 27.64 19.31 1.81
C GLY A 36 28.74 20.36 2.04
N GLY A 37 29.24 20.88 0.91
CA GLY A 37 30.14 22.03 0.77
C GLY A 37 30.90 21.88 -0.55
N GLY A 38 30.53 22.58 -1.63
CA GLY A 38 31.02 23.91 -2.03
C GLY A 38 32.03 23.72 -3.17
N GLY A 39 32.12 24.45 -4.27
CA GLY A 39 31.49 25.66 -4.80
C GLY A 39 32.53 26.28 -5.74
N GLU A 40 32.21 26.66 -6.98
CA GLU A 40 32.93 27.72 -7.71
C GLU A 40 32.17 28.16 -8.96
N ALA A 41 32.25 29.47 -9.22
CA ALA A 41 31.51 30.21 -10.22
C ALA A 41 32.43 30.63 -11.38
N VAL A 42 31.93 30.66 -12.61
CA VAL A 42 32.47 31.54 -13.67
C VAL A 42 31.32 32.06 -14.54
N SER A 43 31.45 33.34 -14.87
CA SER A 43 30.58 34.28 -15.56
C SER A 43 30.53 34.12 -17.09
N GLY A 44 29.48 34.66 -17.71
CA GLY A 44 29.42 34.92 -19.16
C GLY A 44 28.09 35.51 -19.64
N ALA A 45 28.04 36.83 -19.84
CA ALA A 45 27.05 37.55 -20.68
C ALA A 45 27.29 37.20 -22.17
N ALA A 46 26.42 37.36 -23.15
CA ALA A 46 25.16 38.06 -23.38
C ALA A 46 24.44 37.35 -24.56
N GLU A 47 23.15 37.65 -24.80
CA GLU A 47 22.60 38.08 -26.10
C GLU A 47 21.07 37.98 -26.04
N ARG A 48 20.40 39.12 -26.25
CA ARG A 48 18.94 39.23 -26.31
C ARG A 48 18.44 38.72 -27.67
N ARG A 49 17.40 37.90 -27.68
CA ARG A 49 16.52 37.78 -28.85
C ARG A 49 15.08 37.52 -28.41
N SER A 50 14.26 38.56 -28.54
CA SER A 50 12.81 38.50 -28.36
C SER A 50 12.18 37.50 -29.32
N LYS A 51 11.30 36.63 -28.82
CA LYS A 51 10.35 35.87 -29.63
C LYS A 51 8.98 35.91 -28.93
N ASP A 52 7.98 36.30 -29.73
CA ASP A 52 6.57 36.56 -29.43
C ASP A 52 5.89 35.56 -28.44
N PRO A 53 4.93 36.00 -27.59
CA PRO A 53 4.34 35.19 -26.54
C PRO A 53 3.01 34.57 -26.99
N ARG A 54 3.05 33.55 -27.85
CA ARG A 54 1.87 32.71 -28.14
C ARG A 54 2.31 31.31 -28.50
N ASP A 55 2.61 30.49 -27.50
CA ASP A 55 2.60 29.05 -27.67
C ASP A 55 1.67 28.44 -26.63
N GLY A 56 0.68 27.70 -27.13
CA GLY A 56 -0.36 27.12 -26.32
C GLY A 56 0.24 26.04 -25.44
N THR A 57 0.22 26.26 -24.12
CA THR A 57 0.45 25.21 -23.15
C THR A 57 -0.69 24.20 -23.24
N SER A 58 -0.59 23.25 -24.17
CA SER A 58 -1.33 22.00 -24.06
C SER A 58 -1.00 21.41 -22.69
N PRO A 59 -1.98 21.10 -21.83
CA PRO A 59 -1.70 20.56 -20.51
C PRO A 59 -0.87 19.29 -20.67
N THR A 60 0.38 19.34 -20.23
CA THR A 60 1.29 18.19 -20.25
C THR A 60 0.68 17.12 -19.37
N THR A 61 0.12 16.07 -19.98
CA THR A 61 -0.42 14.94 -19.23
C THR A 61 0.70 14.39 -18.35
N PRO A 62 0.49 14.29 -17.02
CA PRO A 62 1.55 13.84 -16.13
C PRO A 62 1.97 12.41 -16.51
N ALA A 63 3.28 12.18 -16.56
CA ALA A 63 3.83 10.86 -16.85
C ALA A 63 3.55 9.93 -15.67
N ILE A 64 2.69 8.94 -15.87
CA ILE A 64 2.31 7.97 -14.84
C ILE A 64 3.33 6.84 -14.81
N TYR A 65 3.97 6.63 -13.65
CA TYR A 65 4.82 5.47 -13.45
C TYR A 65 3.96 4.21 -13.31
N HIS A 66 4.30 3.17 -14.07
CA HIS A 66 3.63 1.87 -14.03
C HIS A 66 4.59 0.72 -14.25
N GLU A 67 4.84 -0.03 -13.19
CA GLU A 67 5.60 -1.25 -13.21
C GLU A 67 4.70 -2.46 -13.48
N LYS A 68 5.05 -3.22 -14.52
CA LYS A 68 4.35 -4.45 -14.92
C LYS A 68 4.91 -5.64 -14.19
N GLN A 69 4.02 -6.55 -13.80
CA GLN A 69 4.38 -7.71 -13.00
C GLN A 69 5.35 -8.61 -13.74
N ARG A 70 6.46 -8.93 -13.07
CA ARG A 70 7.34 -10.03 -13.46
C ARG A 70 7.30 -11.09 -12.35
N ARG A 71 6.99 -12.33 -12.71
CA ARG A 71 6.87 -13.47 -11.76
C ARG A 71 5.76 -13.24 -10.73
N GLU A 72 5.93 -13.63 -9.46
CA GLU A 72 4.89 -13.48 -8.42
C GLU A 72 5.08 -12.21 -7.56
N LEU A 73 5.91 -11.24 -8.00
CA LEU A 73 6.29 -10.01 -7.26
C LEU A 73 5.19 -8.93 -7.19
N CYS A 74 3.92 -9.31 -7.13
CA CYS A 74 2.81 -8.36 -7.14
C CYS A 74 2.87 -7.32 -6.00
N ALA A 75 3.31 -7.72 -4.81
CA ALA A 75 3.47 -6.80 -3.67
C ALA A 75 4.52 -5.70 -3.93
N LEU A 76 5.68 -6.07 -4.50
CA LEU A 76 6.75 -5.14 -4.86
C LEU A 76 6.23 -4.08 -5.84
N HIS A 77 5.57 -4.55 -6.91
CA HIS A 77 5.07 -3.66 -7.94
C HIS A 77 3.90 -2.80 -7.45
N ALA A 78 3.04 -3.32 -6.57
CA ALA A 78 1.98 -2.53 -5.96
C ALA A 78 2.56 -1.36 -5.14
N LEU A 79 3.60 -1.62 -4.33
CA LEU A 79 4.32 -0.58 -3.60
C LEU A 79 4.94 0.45 -4.54
N ASN A 80 5.77 0.04 -5.49
CA ASN A 80 6.42 0.97 -6.43
C ASN A 80 5.41 1.78 -7.24
N ASN A 81 4.28 1.17 -7.63
CA ASN A 81 3.21 1.85 -8.33
C ASN A 81 2.50 2.87 -7.44
N VAL A 82 2.22 2.57 -6.17
CA VAL A 82 1.63 3.56 -5.25
C VAL A 82 2.57 4.75 -5.04
N PHE A 83 3.87 4.50 -4.88
CA PHE A 83 4.88 5.55 -4.70
C PHE A 83 5.28 6.26 -6.00
N GLN A 84 4.75 5.81 -7.15
CA GLN A 84 5.09 6.32 -8.48
C GLN A 84 6.62 6.35 -8.75
N ASP A 85 7.35 5.39 -8.19
CA ASP A 85 8.82 5.31 -8.26
C ASP A 85 9.29 3.85 -8.28
N GLY A 86 9.99 3.46 -9.36
CA GLY A 86 10.52 2.11 -9.54
C GLY A 86 11.75 1.78 -8.69
N THR A 87 12.33 2.79 -8.06
CA THR A 87 13.42 2.65 -7.09
C THR A 87 12.90 2.72 -5.66
N ALA A 88 11.58 2.81 -5.47
CA ALA A 88 11.00 2.93 -4.15
C ALA A 88 11.29 1.69 -3.29
N PHE A 89 11.04 0.53 -3.87
CA PHE A 89 11.32 -0.74 -3.23
C PHE A 89 12.02 -1.65 -4.22
N SER A 90 12.94 -2.45 -3.68
CA SER A 90 13.63 -3.48 -4.45
C SER A 90 13.20 -4.86 -3.94
N ARG A 91 13.32 -5.86 -4.82
CA ARG A 91 13.12 -7.26 -4.42
C ARG A 91 14.00 -7.63 -3.24
N ASP A 92 15.25 -7.17 -3.23
CA ASP A 92 16.23 -7.57 -2.22
C ASP A 92 15.87 -6.95 -0.86
N THR A 93 15.36 -5.71 -0.84
CA THR A 93 14.80 -5.08 0.37
C THR A 93 13.61 -5.85 0.92
N LEU A 94 12.62 -6.21 0.08
CA LEU A 94 11.46 -7.00 0.52
C LEU A 94 11.86 -8.41 0.97
N GLN A 95 12.87 -8.99 0.32
CA GLN A 95 13.40 -10.30 0.69
C GLN A 95 14.10 -10.29 2.05
N GLU A 96 14.84 -9.23 2.37
CA GLU A 96 15.45 -9.04 3.69
C GLU A 96 14.37 -8.90 4.77
N ILE A 97 13.37 -8.06 4.54
CA ILE A 97 12.23 -7.88 5.46
C ILE A 97 11.53 -9.22 5.71
N TYR A 98 11.23 -9.97 4.64
CA TYR A 98 10.62 -11.29 4.75
C TYR A 98 11.45 -12.26 5.62
N GLN A 99 12.76 -12.31 5.42
CA GLN A 99 13.65 -13.18 6.21
C GLN A 99 13.67 -12.80 7.69
N ARG A 100 13.65 -11.49 7.99
CA ARG A 100 13.63 -10.98 9.37
C ARG A 100 12.32 -11.29 10.09
N LEU A 101 11.20 -11.25 9.37
CA LEU A 101 9.88 -11.59 9.92
C LEU A 101 9.66 -13.10 10.09
N SER A 102 10.40 -13.95 9.36
CA SER A 102 10.29 -15.42 9.41
C SER A 102 11.63 -16.13 9.69
N PRO A 103 12.26 -15.87 10.85
CA PRO A 103 13.61 -16.37 11.16
C PRO A 103 13.70 -17.89 11.29
N SER A 104 12.59 -18.58 11.59
CA SER A 104 12.54 -20.05 11.76
C SER A 104 12.62 -20.85 10.45
N THR A 105 12.59 -20.20 9.29
CA THR A 105 12.85 -20.86 7.99
C THR A 105 14.34 -20.98 7.65
N MET A 106 15.23 -20.46 8.52
CA MET A 106 16.68 -20.36 8.34
C MET A 106 17.47 -21.63 8.75
N VAL A 107 17.03 -22.81 8.32
CA VAL A 107 17.88 -24.01 8.44
C VAL A 107 17.87 -24.76 7.12
N THR A 108 18.68 -24.32 6.14
CA THR A 108 19.38 -25.20 5.18
C THR A 108 20.32 -24.41 4.23
N PRO A 109 21.60 -24.83 4.07
CA PRO A 109 22.58 -24.15 3.21
C PRO A 109 22.24 -24.11 1.71
N HIS A 110 21.34 -24.98 1.22
CA HIS A 110 20.98 -25.09 -0.20
C HIS A 110 19.90 -24.09 -0.68
N LYS A 111 19.34 -23.24 0.19
CA LYS A 111 18.26 -22.29 -0.18
C LYS A 111 18.73 -20.87 -0.52
N LYS A 112 20.03 -20.60 -0.49
CA LYS A 112 20.62 -19.27 -0.80
C LYS A 112 20.56 -18.84 -2.28
N SER A 113 19.95 -19.61 -3.18
CA SER A 113 19.85 -19.23 -4.59
C SER A 113 18.47 -19.56 -5.17
N MET A 114 17.73 -18.51 -5.56
CA MET A 114 16.79 -18.48 -6.70
C MET A 114 15.27 -18.76 -6.55
N LEU A 115 14.68 -19.13 -5.40
CA LEU A 115 13.20 -19.29 -5.30
C LEU A 115 12.53 -18.65 -4.07
N GLY A 116 12.82 -17.38 -3.82
CA GLY A 116 11.81 -16.49 -3.25
C GLY A 116 10.90 -16.02 -4.39
N ASN A 117 9.80 -16.74 -4.67
CA ASN A 117 9.02 -16.54 -5.89
C ASN A 117 8.38 -15.15 -6.04
N GLY A 118 8.41 -14.34 -4.97
CA GLY A 118 7.87 -12.98 -4.93
C GLY A 118 6.50 -12.86 -4.27
N ASN A 119 5.96 -13.96 -3.76
CA ASN A 119 4.68 -14.00 -3.04
C ASN A 119 4.83 -13.47 -1.60
N TYR A 120 5.03 -12.16 -1.47
CA TYR A 120 5.12 -11.49 -0.18
C TYR A 120 3.73 -11.29 0.43
N ASP A 121 3.61 -11.54 1.74
CA ASP A 121 2.39 -11.31 2.50
C ASP A 121 2.26 -9.85 2.96
N VAL A 122 1.17 -9.55 3.65
CA VAL A 122 0.87 -8.21 4.14
C VAL A 122 1.89 -7.70 5.17
N ASN A 123 2.52 -8.57 5.95
CA ASN A 123 3.49 -8.14 6.96
C ASN A 123 4.74 -7.55 6.31
N VAL A 124 5.17 -8.13 5.18
CA VAL A 124 6.25 -7.56 4.38
C VAL A 124 5.86 -6.21 3.81
N ILE A 125 4.62 -6.04 3.34
CA ILE A 125 4.12 -4.75 2.83
C ILE A 125 4.11 -3.69 3.94
N MET A 126 3.54 -4.00 5.11
CA MET A 126 3.50 -3.09 6.25
C MET A 126 4.91 -2.68 6.69
N ALA A 127 5.79 -3.64 6.92
CA ALA A 127 7.17 -3.36 7.31
C ALA A 127 7.92 -2.54 6.25
N ALA A 128 7.70 -2.80 4.95
CA ALA A 128 8.31 -2.02 3.88
C ALA A 128 7.85 -0.55 3.92
N LEU A 129 6.54 -0.29 4.06
CA LEU A 129 6.01 1.08 4.16
C LEU A 129 6.65 1.84 5.32
N GLN A 130 6.81 1.18 6.46
CA GLN A 130 7.38 1.81 7.65
C GLN A 130 8.86 2.20 7.46
N THR A 131 9.64 1.47 6.64
CA THR A 131 11.02 1.87 6.33
C THR A 131 11.10 3.23 5.62
N ARG A 132 9.96 3.74 5.10
CA ARG A 132 9.83 5.02 4.42
C ARG A 132 9.00 6.05 5.20
N GLY A 133 8.61 5.78 6.45
CA GLY A 133 7.79 6.69 7.25
C GLY A 133 6.31 6.72 6.86
N PHE A 134 5.82 5.61 6.28
CA PHE A 134 4.41 5.39 5.97
C PHE A 134 3.87 4.22 6.77
N GLU A 135 2.57 4.27 7.03
CA GLU A 135 1.83 3.19 7.68
C GLU A 135 0.77 2.63 6.73
N ALA A 136 0.41 1.36 6.95
CA ALA A 136 -0.69 0.70 6.27
C ALA A 136 -1.87 0.55 7.23
N VAL A 137 -2.92 1.35 6.99
CA VAL A 137 -4.15 1.28 7.76
C VAL A 137 -5.07 0.25 7.15
N TRP A 138 -5.46 -0.75 7.94
CA TRP A 138 -6.44 -1.74 7.49
C TRP A 138 -7.85 -1.16 7.48
N TRP A 139 -8.46 -1.06 6.29
CA TRP A 139 -9.82 -0.54 6.19
C TRP A 139 -10.86 -1.58 6.63
N ASP A 140 -11.73 -1.19 7.56
CA ASP A 140 -12.87 -2.00 7.97
C ASP A 140 -13.98 -1.93 6.90
N LYS A 141 -14.21 -3.04 6.19
CA LYS A 141 -15.19 -3.11 5.09
C LYS A 141 -16.63 -2.85 5.52
N ARG A 142 -16.92 -2.85 6.82
CA ARG A 142 -18.24 -2.52 7.38
C ARG A 142 -18.49 -1.01 7.41
N ARG A 143 -17.44 -0.20 7.31
CA ARG A 143 -17.52 1.26 7.25
C ARG A 143 -17.72 1.73 5.81
N ASP A 144 -18.41 2.85 5.65
CA ASP A 144 -18.55 3.48 4.34
C ASP A 144 -17.23 4.13 3.92
N VAL A 145 -16.76 3.84 2.71
CA VAL A 145 -15.56 4.47 2.13
C VAL A 145 -15.73 5.98 1.93
N GLY A 146 -16.95 6.50 2.09
CA GLY A 146 -17.25 7.93 2.17
C GLY A 146 -16.53 8.63 3.34
N SER A 147 -16.25 7.93 4.44
CA SER A 147 -15.54 8.50 5.60
C SER A 147 -14.02 8.42 5.50
N ILE A 148 -13.46 8.07 4.34
CA ILE A 148 -12.02 8.17 4.08
C ILE A 148 -11.70 9.61 3.67
N GLU A 149 -10.79 10.23 4.40
CA GLU A 149 -10.22 11.53 4.04
C GLU A 149 -9.16 11.33 2.96
N LEU A 150 -9.58 11.44 1.70
CA LEU A 150 -8.76 11.05 0.55
C LEU A 150 -7.51 11.93 0.39
N SER A 151 -7.54 13.18 0.85
CA SER A 151 -6.39 14.09 0.80
C SER A 151 -5.24 13.66 1.70
N ASN A 152 -5.53 12.88 2.75
CA ASN A 152 -4.54 12.39 3.71
C ASN A 152 -4.03 10.99 3.37
N VAL A 153 -4.52 10.39 2.28
CA VAL A 153 -4.14 9.05 1.83
C VAL A 153 -3.20 9.16 0.62
N GLU A 154 -1.98 8.67 0.78
CA GLU A 154 -1.01 8.60 -0.31
C GLU A 154 -1.47 7.59 -1.37
N GLY A 155 -2.01 6.44 -0.98
CA GLY A 155 -2.61 5.54 -1.95
C GLY A 155 -3.28 4.36 -1.31
N PHE A 156 -3.76 3.46 -2.15
CA PHE A 156 -4.46 2.28 -1.70
C PHE A 156 -3.75 1.04 -2.21
N ILE A 157 -3.62 0.05 -1.34
CA ILE A 157 -3.18 -1.29 -1.71
C ILE A 157 -4.36 -2.23 -1.48
N LEU A 158 -4.83 -2.90 -2.53
CA LEU A 158 -5.89 -3.89 -2.41
C LEU A 158 -5.34 -5.30 -2.55
N ASN A 159 -5.84 -6.20 -1.71
CA ASN A 159 -5.66 -7.64 -1.86
C ASN A 159 -6.87 -8.21 -2.58
N VAL A 160 -6.77 -8.56 -3.86
CA VAL A 160 -7.92 -9.03 -4.65
C VAL A 160 -7.75 -10.47 -5.11
N PRO A 161 -8.83 -11.27 -5.17
CA PRO A 161 -8.76 -12.62 -5.72
C PRO A 161 -8.50 -12.54 -7.23
N SER A 162 -7.47 -13.24 -7.70
CA SER A 162 -7.03 -13.27 -9.08
C SER A 162 -6.97 -14.70 -9.61
N ASN A 163 -7.52 -14.92 -10.81
CA ASN A 163 -7.50 -16.25 -11.44
C ASN A 163 -6.10 -16.54 -11.98
N LEU A 164 -5.60 -17.75 -11.70
CA LEU A 164 -4.37 -18.23 -12.32
C LEU A 164 -4.60 -18.47 -13.82
N ARG A 165 -3.80 -17.82 -14.68
CA ARG A 165 -3.80 -18.08 -16.11
C ARG A 165 -2.70 -19.09 -16.43
N TRP A 166 -3.09 -20.23 -17.00
CA TRP A 166 -2.16 -21.21 -17.55
C TRP A 166 -2.41 -21.30 -19.07
N GLY A 167 -1.67 -20.50 -19.83
CA GLY A 167 -1.93 -20.33 -21.26
C GLY A 167 -3.35 -19.79 -21.53
N PRO A 168 -4.12 -20.40 -22.45
CA PRO A 168 -5.50 -19.98 -22.73
C PRO A 168 -6.49 -20.39 -21.61
N LEU A 169 -6.11 -21.31 -20.72
CA LEU A 169 -7.00 -21.84 -19.68
C LEU A 169 -6.97 -20.95 -18.43
N ARG A 170 -8.17 -20.54 -17.97
CA ARG A 170 -8.37 -19.91 -16.67
C ARG A 170 -8.69 -20.99 -15.66
N LEU A 171 -7.73 -21.31 -14.80
CA LEU A 171 -7.96 -22.28 -13.73
C LEU A 171 -8.84 -21.63 -12.64
N PRO A 172 -9.78 -22.39 -12.06
CA PRO A 172 -10.65 -21.89 -10.98
C PRO A 172 -9.90 -21.67 -9.65
N LEU A 173 -8.57 -21.86 -9.62
CA LEU A 173 -7.74 -21.56 -8.47
C LEU A 173 -7.54 -20.05 -8.35
N LYS A 174 -8.21 -19.45 -7.37
CA LYS A 174 -8.05 -18.04 -7.00
C LYS A 174 -6.83 -17.89 -6.12
N ARG A 175 -5.87 -17.08 -6.54
CA ARG A 175 -4.75 -16.63 -5.73
C ARG A 175 -4.94 -15.17 -5.35
N GLN A 176 -4.45 -14.79 -4.18
CA GLN A 176 -4.43 -13.40 -3.79
C GLN A 176 -3.43 -12.61 -4.63
N HIS A 177 -3.75 -11.35 -4.88
CA HIS A 177 -3.00 -10.48 -5.76
C HIS A 177 -3.06 -9.05 -5.26
N TRP A 178 -1.89 -8.46 -5.05
CA TRP A 178 -1.76 -7.09 -4.60
C TRP A 178 -1.84 -6.12 -5.78
N ILE A 179 -2.70 -5.11 -5.67
CA ILE A 179 -2.83 -4.02 -6.66
C ILE A 179 -2.67 -2.67 -5.96
N GLY A 180 -2.05 -1.73 -6.65
CA GLY A 180 -1.94 -0.34 -6.21
C GLY A 180 -3.01 0.54 -6.88
N VAL A 181 -3.52 1.52 -6.14
CA VAL A 181 -4.34 2.62 -6.66
C VAL A 181 -3.77 3.93 -6.14
N ARG A 182 -3.55 4.90 -7.04
CA ARG A 182 -2.92 6.18 -6.71
C ARG A 182 -3.52 7.30 -7.56
N GLU A 183 -3.63 8.48 -6.96
CA GLU A 183 -3.96 9.73 -7.63
C GLU A 183 -2.71 10.31 -8.30
N VAL A 184 -2.80 10.62 -9.59
CA VAL A 184 -1.73 11.24 -10.36
C VAL A 184 -2.35 12.31 -11.26
N GLY A 185 -2.10 13.57 -10.93
CA GLY A 185 -2.60 14.69 -11.74
C GLY A 185 -4.12 14.87 -11.69
N GLY A 186 -4.71 14.73 -10.51
CA GLY A 186 -6.15 14.86 -10.23
C GLY A 186 -6.99 13.64 -10.61
N VAL A 187 -6.35 12.52 -10.99
CA VAL A 187 -7.04 11.32 -11.48
C VAL A 187 -6.53 10.10 -10.74
N TYR A 188 -7.45 9.30 -10.20
CA TYR A 188 -7.11 8.00 -9.62
C TYR A 188 -6.95 6.95 -10.71
N TYR A 189 -5.86 6.17 -10.62
CA TYR A 189 -5.56 5.07 -11.53
C TYR A 189 -5.53 3.74 -10.80
N ASN A 190 -6.11 2.72 -11.41
CA ASN A 190 -5.81 1.34 -11.11
C ASN A 190 -4.46 0.99 -11.75
N LEU A 191 -3.48 0.74 -10.89
CA LEU A 191 -2.10 0.42 -11.23
C LEU A 191 -1.80 -1.06 -10.98
N ASP A 192 -2.79 -1.94 -11.16
CA ASP A 192 -2.57 -3.38 -11.20
C ASP A 192 -1.43 -3.70 -12.19
N SER A 193 -0.39 -4.34 -11.67
CA SER A 193 0.81 -4.72 -12.40
C SER A 193 0.54 -5.77 -13.50
N LYS A 194 -0.63 -6.44 -13.49
CA LYS A 194 -1.10 -7.31 -14.59
C LYS A 194 -1.70 -6.55 -15.77
N LEU A 195 -2.01 -5.26 -15.62
CA LEU A 195 -2.55 -4.45 -16.70
C LEU A 195 -1.47 -4.08 -17.71
N ARG A 196 -1.87 -3.87 -18.97
CA ARG A 196 -0.94 -3.39 -20.00
C ARG A 196 -0.58 -1.93 -19.83
N ASN A 197 -1.48 -1.12 -19.27
CA ASN A 197 -1.31 0.31 -19.01
C ASN A 197 -2.17 0.68 -17.78
N PRO A 198 -1.84 1.76 -17.04
CA PRO A 198 -2.70 2.33 -16.01
C PRO A 198 -4.14 2.49 -16.50
N GLN A 199 -5.11 2.11 -15.67
CA GLN A 199 -6.52 2.27 -16.00
C GLN A 199 -7.12 3.38 -15.16
N PRO A 200 -7.54 4.51 -15.73
CA PRO A 200 -8.18 5.57 -14.98
C PRO A 200 -9.49 5.05 -14.35
N ILE A 201 -9.66 5.30 -13.06
CA ILE A 201 -10.89 4.96 -12.32
C ILE A 201 -11.95 6.06 -12.55
N GLY A 202 -11.57 7.20 -13.13
CA GLY A 202 -12.46 8.25 -13.59
C GLY A 202 -11.84 9.63 -13.55
N SER A 203 -12.41 10.59 -14.29
CA SER A 203 -12.04 12.01 -14.26
C SER A 203 -12.82 12.76 -13.18
N PRO A 204 -12.27 13.86 -12.64
CA PRO A 204 -11.60 14.00 -11.34
C PRO A 204 -12.50 13.84 -10.10
N ASP A 205 -13.71 13.30 -10.27
CA ASP A 205 -14.65 13.07 -9.19
C ASP A 205 -14.25 11.83 -8.36
N GLU A 206 -13.93 12.09 -7.09
CA GLU A 206 -13.66 11.09 -6.06
C GLU A 206 -14.79 10.06 -5.91
N HIS A 207 -16.03 10.40 -6.30
CA HIS A 207 -17.16 9.48 -6.25
C HIS A 207 -16.91 8.20 -7.05
N LYS A 208 -16.18 8.29 -8.17
CA LYS A 208 -15.84 7.11 -8.98
C LYS A 208 -14.83 6.22 -8.29
N LEU A 209 -13.84 6.78 -7.60
CA LEU A 209 -12.94 6.02 -6.73
C LEU A 209 -13.74 5.33 -5.63
N ARG A 210 -14.58 6.06 -4.89
CA ARG A 210 -15.41 5.49 -3.83
C ARG A 210 -16.29 4.36 -4.35
N LYS A 211 -16.89 4.51 -5.53
CA LYS A 211 -17.65 3.46 -6.21
C LYS A 211 -16.79 2.24 -6.53
N PHE A 212 -15.58 2.44 -7.07
CA PHE A 212 -14.63 1.37 -7.34
C PHE A 212 -14.24 0.61 -6.07
N LEU A 213 -13.87 1.32 -5.00
CA LEU A 213 -13.50 0.72 -3.71
C LEU A 213 -14.68 -0.08 -3.12
N ARG A 214 -15.90 0.47 -3.13
CA ARG A 214 -17.13 -0.25 -2.72
C ARG A 214 -17.33 -1.54 -3.53
N GLN A 215 -17.12 -1.49 -4.84
CA GLN A 215 -17.26 -2.67 -5.69
C GLN A 215 -16.24 -3.77 -5.35
N GLN A 216 -14.98 -3.40 -5.10
CA GLN A 216 -13.93 -4.35 -4.71
C GLN A 216 -14.24 -4.98 -3.34
N LEU A 217 -14.61 -4.16 -2.35
CA LEU A 217 -14.88 -4.60 -0.99
C LEU A 217 -16.12 -5.49 -0.83
N ARG A 218 -17.06 -5.49 -1.79
CA ARG A 218 -18.18 -6.45 -1.83
C ARG A 218 -17.71 -7.90 -2.03
N GLY A 219 -16.51 -8.11 -2.54
CA GLY A 219 -15.91 -9.43 -2.69
C GLY A 219 -15.53 -10.05 -1.34
N LYS A 220 -15.90 -11.32 -1.12
CA LYS A 220 -15.68 -12.04 0.16
C LYS A 220 -14.21 -12.02 0.64
N ASN A 221 -13.25 -11.95 -0.27
CA ASN A 221 -11.81 -12.04 0.03
C ASN A 221 -11.02 -10.81 -0.44
N CYS A 222 -11.65 -9.63 -0.52
CA CYS A 222 -10.96 -8.40 -0.92
C CYS A 222 -10.54 -7.55 0.27
N GLU A 223 -9.27 -7.29 0.51
CA GLU A 223 -8.81 -6.41 1.60
C GLU A 223 -8.34 -5.07 1.04
N LEU A 224 -8.41 -4.01 1.85
CA LEU A 224 -8.01 -2.66 1.48
C LEU A 224 -7.11 -2.12 2.57
N LEU A 225 -5.93 -1.67 2.17
CA LEU A 225 -4.99 -0.92 3.00
C LEU A 225 -4.93 0.52 2.49
N LEU A 226 -5.01 1.48 3.41
CA LEU A 226 -4.70 2.87 3.13
C LEU A 226 -3.21 3.07 3.42
N VAL A 227 -2.48 3.63 2.46
CA VAL A 227 -1.09 4.04 2.66
C VAL A 227 -1.11 5.50 3.08
N VAL A 228 -0.66 5.78 4.29
CA VAL A 228 -0.70 7.12 4.91
C VAL A 228 0.65 7.44 5.53
N SER A 229 0.96 8.71 5.77
CA SER A 229 2.17 9.05 6.52
C SER A 229 2.03 8.62 7.99
N GLU A 230 3.17 8.43 8.67
CA GLU A 230 3.19 8.11 10.11
C GLU A 230 2.38 9.14 10.93
N GLU A 231 2.49 10.43 10.61
CA GLU A 231 1.74 11.51 11.27
C GLU A 231 0.22 11.36 11.09
N VAL A 232 -0.23 11.07 9.87
CA VAL A 232 -1.66 10.86 9.57
C VAL A 232 -2.20 9.65 10.32
N GLU A 233 -1.42 8.58 10.46
CA GLU A 233 -1.83 7.42 11.25
C GLU A 233 -1.90 7.73 12.74
N VAL A 234 -0.89 8.41 13.30
CA VAL A 234 -0.87 8.80 14.72
C VAL A 234 -2.07 9.65 15.09
N HIS A 235 -2.44 10.61 14.24
CA HIS A 235 -3.58 11.49 14.45
C HIS A 235 -4.90 10.93 13.93
N GLN A 236 -4.86 9.78 13.24
CA GLN A 236 -6.03 9.15 12.61
C GLN A 236 -6.78 10.09 11.66
N THR A 237 -6.08 11.02 10.99
CA THR A 237 -6.71 12.02 10.11
C THR A 237 -7.08 11.47 8.73
N TRP A 238 -6.78 10.20 8.47
CA TRP A 238 -7.23 9.47 7.27
C TRP A 238 -8.73 9.11 7.31
N ARG A 239 -9.38 9.27 8.46
CA ARG A 239 -10.83 9.18 8.60
C ARG A 239 -11.41 10.58 8.79
N SER A 240 -12.49 10.87 8.08
CA SER A 240 -13.30 12.04 8.34
C SER A 240 -14.29 11.68 9.47
N ASP A 241 -14.39 12.54 10.48
CA ASP A 241 -15.47 12.45 11.47
C ASP A 241 -16.77 12.79 10.72
N GLY A 242 -17.60 11.77 10.49
CA GLY A 242 -18.87 11.91 9.74
C GLY A 242 -19.92 12.72 10.47
#